data_AF-A0A645B090-F1
#
_entry.id   AF-A0A645B090-F1
#
_cell.length_a   1.000
_cell.length_b   1.000
_cell.length_c   1.000
_cell.angle_alpha   90.00
_cell.angle_beta   90.00
_cell.angle_gamma   90.00
#
_symmetry.space_group_name_H-M   'P 1'
#
loop_
_entity.id
_entity.type
_entity.pdbx_description
1 polymer ?
#
loop_
_entity_poly.entity_id
_entity_poly.type
_entity_poly.pdbx_seq_one_letter_code
_entity_poly.pdbx_strand_id
1 'polypeptide(L)'
;MNKPEKINGFIAISRELFDVMFSLSHVPLTEREAIVVMYSKMNYKEATCRIRGKNISCKRGESIISITSWSKIFGWERGRTRHFINKLVKMNLISIIPHTNLTHIRMTHYPNGLYEADNQETDELFQQFWDEYHATTQTRKVNVGRARKEWNLLTQHEKKLAVTGIDNYYYYLTDTRFCKQAVNYLKDKSFLDED
;
A
#
# COMPACT_ATOMS: atom_id res chain seq x y z
N MET A 1 7.33 -31.52 8.93
CA MET A 1 6.47 -30.40 9.40
C MET A 1 6.27 -29.46 8.23
N ASN A 2 5.07 -29.45 7.64
CA ASN A 2 4.74 -28.51 6.56
C ASN A 2 4.77 -27.08 7.13
N LYS A 3 5.54 -26.20 6.50
CA LYS A 3 5.49 -24.76 6.78
C LYS A 3 4.07 -24.30 6.45
N PRO A 4 3.34 -23.63 7.36
CA PRO A 4 2.02 -23.10 7.02
C PRO A 4 2.18 -22.16 5.84
N GLU A 5 1.34 -22.33 4.82
CA GLU A 5 1.25 -21.41 3.70
C GLU A 5 1.04 -19.99 4.24
N LYS A 6 1.78 -19.03 3.68
CA LYS A 6 1.62 -17.62 4.00
C LYS A 6 0.21 -17.23 3.56
N ILE A 7 -0.68 -17.00 4.51
CA ILE A 7 -2.00 -16.42 4.23
C ILE A 7 -1.74 -14.98 3.77
N ASN A 8 -1.85 -14.75 2.46
CA ASN A 8 -1.78 -13.41 1.87
C ASN A 8 -3.16 -12.76 2.00
N GLY A 9 -3.25 -11.65 2.71
CA GLY A 9 -4.49 -10.92 2.93
C GLY A 9 -4.32 -9.78 3.92
N PHE A 10 -5.32 -8.90 3.99
CA PHE A 10 -5.33 -7.77 4.91
C PHE A 10 -6.54 -7.84 5.84
N ILE A 11 -6.35 -7.42 7.10
CA ILE A 11 -7.43 -7.24 8.07
C ILE A 11 -7.66 -5.73 8.23
N ALA A 12 -8.86 -5.28 7.87
CA ALA A 12 -9.29 -3.92 8.16
C ALA A 12 -9.83 -3.85 9.59
N ILE A 13 -9.16 -3.07 10.45
CA ILE A 13 -9.56 -2.85 11.84
C ILE A 13 -9.90 -1.37 12.01
N SER A 14 -11.10 -1.08 12.52
CA SER A 14 -11.53 0.30 12.77
C SER A 14 -10.78 0.91 13.96
N ARG A 15 -10.65 2.23 14.00
CA ARG A 15 -9.95 2.93 15.10
C ARG A 15 -10.74 2.80 16.41
N GLU A 16 -12.05 2.77 16.30
CA GLU A 16 -12.99 2.58 17.40
C GLU A 16 -12.76 1.22 18.05
N LEU A 17 -12.54 0.17 17.26
CA LEU A 17 -12.24 -1.16 17.77
C LEU A 17 -10.89 -1.20 18.50
N PHE A 18 -9.87 -0.49 18.02
CA PHE A 18 -8.61 -0.35 18.77
C PHE A 18 -8.84 0.33 20.12
N ASP A 19 -9.59 1.43 20.15
CA ASP A 19 -9.88 2.13 21.41
C ASP A 19 -10.63 1.22 22.40
N VAL A 20 -11.58 0.39 21.92
CA VAL A 20 -12.24 -0.64 22.75
C VAL A 20 -11.24 -1.69 23.22
N MET A 21 -10.47 -2.32 22.33
CA MET A 21 -9.53 -3.39 22.69
C MET A 21 -8.54 -2.94 23.77
N PHE A 22 -7.99 -1.72 23.66
CA PHE A 22 -7.05 -1.20 24.65
C PHE A 22 -7.73 -0.69 25.92
N SER A 23 -9.05 -0.43 25.92
CA SER A 23 -9.80 -0.13 27.14
C SER A 23 -10.11 -1.36 27.99
N LEU A 24 -10.02 -2.57 27.43
CA LEU A 24 -10.28 -3.84 28.14
C LEU A 24 -9.22 -4.20 29.18
N SER A 25 -8.06 -3.53 29.16
CA SER A 25 -6.97 -3.75 30.10
C SER A 25 -6.46 -2.41 30.63
N HIS A 26 -6.28 -2.32 31.95
CA HIS A 26 -5.67 -1.15 32.61
C HIS A 26 -4.17 -1.31 32.83
N VAL A 27 -3.58 -2.41 32.37
CA VAL A 27 -2.15 -2.68 32.48
C VAL A 27 -1.40 -1.89 31.40
N PRO A 28 -0.21 -1.36 31.69
CA PRO A 28 0.64 -0.75 30.68
C PRO A 28 0.86 -1.67 29.47
N LEU A 29 0.89 -1.07 28.27
CA LEU A 29 1.07 -1.83 27.04
C LEU A 29 2.43 -2.55 27.03
N THR A 30 2.47 -3.71 26.40
CA THR A 30 3.70 -4.34 25.97
C THR A 30 4.31 -3.57 24.79
N GLU A 31 5.60 -3.79 24.49
CA GLU A 31 6.20 -3.17 23.29
C GLU A 31 5.49 -3.57 22.00
N ARG A 32 4.96 -4.79 21.92
CA ARG A 32 4.23 -5.29 20.74
C ARG A 32 2.92 -4.54 20.54
N GLU A 33 2.14 -4.39 21.61
CA GLU A 33 0.90 -3.61 21.60
C GLU A 33 1.18 -2.14 21.30
N ALA A 34 2.26 -1.58 21.86
CA ALA A 34 2.65 -0.20 21.61
C ALA A 34 2.96 0.08 20.12
N ILE A 35 3.55 -0.88 19.37
CA ILE A 35 3.73 -0.74 17.92
C ILE A 35 2.36 -0.65 17.22
N VAL A 36 1.43 -1.54 17.57
CA VAL A 36 0.09 -1.58 16.97
C VAL A 36 -0.70 -0.30 17.26
N VAL A 37 -0.66 0.19 18.50
CA VAL A 37 -1.26 1.47 18.89
C VAL A 37 -0.59 2.64 18.19
N MET A 38 0.74 2.65 18.12
CA MET A 38 1.46 3.71 17.44
C MET A 38 1.05 3.78 15.96
N TYR A 39 0.99 2.62 15.30
CA TYR A 39 0.53 2.48 13.93
C TYR A 39 -0.90 3.00 13.74
N SER A 40 -1.82 2.62 14.63
CA SER A 40 -3.22 3.04 14.55
C SER A 40 -3.38 4.55 14.78
N LYS A 41 -2.50 5.20 15.54
CA LYS A 41 -2.53 6.65 15.81
C LYS A 41 -1.72 7.48 14.80
N MET A 42 -1.10 6.87 13.78
CA MET A 42 -0.55 7.60 12.64
C MET A 42 -1.66 8.26 11.83
N ASN A 43 -1.32 9.37 11.20
CA ASN A 43 -2.26 10.14 10.42
C ASN A 43 -2.62 9.40 9.13
N TYR A 44 -3.92 9.24 8.85
CA TYR A 44 -4.39 8.50 7.67
C TYR A 44 -4.48 9.39 6.44
N LYS A 45 -4.85 10.65 6.59
CA LYS A 45 -4.89 11.66 5.51
C LYS A 45 -4.11 12.88 5.96
N GLU A 46 -3.48 13.59 5.03
CA GLU A 46 -2.75 14.81 5.37
C GLU A 46 -3.64 15.79 6.17
N ALA A 47 -3.09 16.31 7.25
CA ALA A 47 -3.75 17.26 8.13
C ALA A 47 -2.81 18.40 8.49
N THR A 48 -3.35 19.62 8.54
CA THR A 48 -2.60 20.78 9.04
C THR A 48 -2.99 21.01 10.50
N CYS A 49 -2.01 20.98 11.39
CA CYS A 49 -2.21 21.19 12.82
C CYS A 49 -1.58 22.50 13.27
N ARG A 50 -2.34 23.31 14.01
CA ARG A 50 -1.85 24.56 14.59
C ARG A 50 -1.22 24.28 15.95
N ILE A 51 0.10 24.32 16.05
CA ILE A 51 0.86 24.07 17.28
C ILE A 51 1.71 25.29 17.59
N ARG A 52 1.52 25.86 18.80
CA ARG A 52 2.26 27.05 19.28
C ARG A 52 2.23 28.21 18.28
N GLY A 53 1.08 28.44 17.65
CA GLY A 53 0.89 29.50 16.66
C GLY A 53 1.44 29.20 15.26
N LYS A 54 2.15 28.09 15.04
CA LYS A 54 2.66 27.67 13.74
C LYS A 54 1.75 26.59 13.14
N ASN A 55 1.55 26.66 11.82
CA ASN A 55 0.89 25.59 11.07
C ASN A 55 1.92 24.53 10.71
N ILE A 56 1.68 23.30 11.13
CA ILE A 56 2.53 22.15 10.86
C ILE A 56 1.72 21.17 10.01
N SER A 57 2.19 20.86 8.81
CA SER A 57 1.63 19.76 8.00
C SER A 57 2.09 18.42 8.60
N CYS A 58 1.13 17.55 8.85
CA CYS A 58 1.29 16.17 9.28
C CYS A 58 0.73 15.30 8.15
N LYS A 59 1.61 14.66 7.38
CA LYS A 59 1.24 13.87 6.21
C LYS A 59 0.70 12.51 6.64
N ARG A 60 0.18 11.76 5.65
CA ARG A 60 -0.16 10.36 5.84
C ARG A 60 1.05 9.58 6.36
N GLY A 61 0.83 8.70 7.34
CA GLY A 61 1.87 7.91 7.99
C GLY A 61 2.73 8.68 9.00
N GLU A 62 2.37 9.93 9.30
CA GLU A 62 3.08 10.77 10.29
C GLU A 62 2.26 10.93 11.57
N SER A 63 2.94 11.31 12.65
CA SER A 63 2.32 11.68 13.92
C SER A 63 3.10 12.79 14.61
N ILE A 64 2.36 13.77 15.12
CA ILE A 64 2.88 14.88 15.92
C ILE A 64 2.55 14.73 17.41
N ILE A 65 2.16 13.54 17.84
CA ILE A 65 1.87 13.22 19.25
C ILE A 65 3.15 13.37 20.07
N SER A 66 3.08 14.15 21.15
CA SER A 66 4.23 14.40 22.02
C SER A 66 4.68 13.14 22.78
N ILE A 67 5.96 13.05 23.18
CA ILE A 67 6.46 11.98 24.06
C ILE A 67 5.60 11.82 25.32
N THR A 68 5.14 12.93 25.91
CA THR A 68 4.28 12.91 27.10
C THR A 68 2.94 12.25 26.81
N SER A 69 2.34 12.55 25.66
CA SER A 69 1.09 11.94 25.24
C SER A 69 1.28 10.46 24.90
N TRP A 70 2.37 10.08 24.21
CA TRP A 70 2.70 8.67 23.97
C TRP A 70 2.91 7.88 25.27
N SER A 71 3.58 8.47 26.24
CA SER A 71 3.78 7.88 27.58
C SER A 71 2.44 7.58 28.26
N LYS A 72 1.45 8.48 28.17
CA LYS A 72 0.09 8.22 28.67
C LYS A 72 -0.61 7.11 27.90
N ILE A 73 -0.54 7.14 26.56
CA ILE A 73 -1.17 6.13 25.69
C ILE A 73 -0.62 4.73 25.98
N PHE A 74 0.68 4.60 26.24
CA PHE A 74 1.33 3.31 26.51
C PHE A 74 1.23 2.87 27.99
N GLY A 75 0.85 3.77 28.89
CA GLY A 75 0.97 3.54 30.33
C GLY A 75 2.42 3.44 30.81
N TRP A 76 3.37 4.12 30.15
CA TRP A 76 4.80 4.05 30.45
C TRP A 76 5.35 5.35 31.02
N GLU A 77 6.48 5.28 31.71
CA GLU A 77 7.30 6.46 31.99
C GLU A 77 7.89 7.07 30.71
N ARG A 78 8.11 8.39 30.73
CA ARG A 78 8.70 9.12 29.59
C ARG A 78 10.08 8.58 29.18
N GLY A 79 10.87 8.09 30.13
CA GLY A 79 12.18 7.47 29.86
C GLY A 79 12.04 6.21 29.01
N ARG A 80 11.17 5.29 29.43
CA ARG A 80 10.84 4.06 28.69
C ARG A 80 10.27 4.37 27.31
N THR A 81 9.33 5.32 27.20
CA THR A 81 8.76 5.74 25.90
C THR A 81 9.83 6.26 24.95
N ARG A 82 10.76 7.09 25.43
CA ARG A 82 11.87 7.60 24.60
C ARG A 82 12.80 6.48 24.17
N HIS A 83 13.14 5.57 25.07
CA HIS A 83 13.97 4.41 24.75
C HIS A 83 13.34 3.55 23.65
N PHE A 84 12.05 3.27 23.78
CA PHE A 84 11.29 2.50 22.78
C PHE A 84 11.24 3.21 21.41
N ILE A 85 10.96 4.51 21.37
CA ILE A 85 10.99 5.27 20.11
C ILE A 85 12.38 5.22 19.47
N ASN A 86 13.45 5.42 20.24
CA ASN A 86 14.82 5.31 19.74
C ASN A 86 15.14 3.89 19.25
N LYS A 87 14.59 2.86 19.90
CA LYS A 87 14.70 1.46 19.45
C LYS A 87 14.03 1.28 18.08
N LEU A 88 12.82 1.81 17.88
CA LEU A 88 12.12 1.75 16.59
C LEU A 88 12.88 2.51 15.48
N VAL A 89 13.51 3.64 15.80
CA VAL A 89 14.37 4.38 14.85
C VAL A 89 15.57 3.52 14.44
N LYS A 90 16.26 2.89 15.41
CA LYS A 90 17.40 1.98 15.12
C LYS A 90 16.99 0.78 14.27
N MET A 91 15.76 0.30 14.42
CA MET A 91 15.19 -0.79 13.63
C MET A 91 14.65 -0.34 12.26
N ASN A 92 14.77 0.95 11.93
CA ASN A 92 14.24 1.54 10.70
C ASN A 92 12.71 1.39 10.53
N LEU A 93 11.96 1.24 11.62
CA LEU A 93 10.50 1.17 11.58
C LEU A 93 9.86 2.57 11.54
N ILE A 94 10.55 3.56 12.12
CA ILE A 94 10.17 4.97 12.12
C ILE A 94 11.37 5.87 11.87
N SER A 95 11.09 7.11 11.46
CA SER A 95 12.04 8.22 11.39
C SER A 95 11.52 9.42 12.18
N ILE A 96 12.43 10.25 12.68
CA ILE A 96 12.10 11.51 13.36
C ILE A 96 12.27 12.66 12.37
N ILE A 97 11.20 13.43 12.15
CA ILE A 97 11.25 14.63 11.32
C ILE A 97 11.75 15.79 12.20
N PRO A 98 12.80 16.51 11.80
CA PRO A 98 13.38 17.56 12.62
C PRO A 98 12.42 18.74 12.76
N HIS A 99 11.94 18.96 13.99
CA HIS A 99 11.24 20.18 14.40
C HIS A 99 11.76 20.68 15.74
N THR A 100 11.80 22.00 15.92
CA THR A 100 12.12 22.60 17.21
C THR A 100 11.05 22.24 18.24
N ASN A 101 11.41 21.50 19.28
CA ASN A 101 10.55 21.19 20.44
C ASN A 101 9.26 20.42 20.14
N LEU A 102 9.23 19.62 19.08
CA LEU A 102 8.09 18.78 18.73
C LEU A 102 8.55 17.37 18.36
N THR A 103 7.78 16.38 18.82
CA THR A 103 7.97 14.98 18.46
C THR A 103 7.21 14.73 17.17
N HIS A 104 7.91 14.82 16.04
CA HIS A 104 7.35 14.46 14.74
C HIS A 104 7.93 13.10 14.31
N ILE A 105 7.06 12.10 14.21
CA ILE A 105 7.41 10.73 13.84
C ILE A 105 6.81 10.43 12.48
N ARG A 106 7.55 9.76 11.60
CA ARG A 106 7.06 9.18 10.35
C ARG A 106 7.32 7.67 10.35
N MET A 107 6.32 6.88 10.00
CA MET A 107 6.48 5.44 9.76
C MET A 107 7.23 5.20 8.45
N THR A 108 8.27 4.38 8.49
CA THR A 108 9.11 4.09 7.31
C THR A 108 8.34 3.30 6.23
N HIS A 109 7.47 2.37 6.66
CA HIS A 109 6.67 1.52 5.79
C HIS A 109 5.18 1.68 6.09
N TYR A 110 4.69 2.92 6.09
CA TYR A 110 3.25 3.15 6.19
C TYR A 110 2.60 2.84 4.84
N PRO A 111 1.57 1.99 4.78
CA PRO A 111 0.87 1.74 3.54
C PRO A 111 0.21 3.03 3.08
N ASN A 112 0.49 3.37 1.83
CA ASN A 112 -0.14 4.49 1.11
C ASN A 112 -1.67 4.32 0.99
N GLY A 113 -2.18 3.18 1.47
CA GLY A 113 -3.55 2.73 1.43
C GLY A 113 -3.50 1.29 0.98
N LEU A 114 -4.49 0.49 1.35
CA LEU A 114 -4.69 -0.84 0.74
C LEU A 114 -4.87 -0.76 -0.78
N TYR A 115 -4.98 0.46 -1.34
CA TYR A 115 -5.18 0.74 -2.75
C TYR A 115 -3.91 1.19 -3.48
N GLU A 116 -2.98 1.93 -2.86
CA GLU A 116 -1.92 2.61 -3.64
C GLU A 116 -0.66 1.78 -3.90
N ALA A 117 -0.27 0.87 -3.00
CA ALA A 117 0.88 -0.02 -3.25
C ALA A 117 0.54 -1.09 -4.30
N ASP A 118 -0.69 -1.60 -4.27
CA ASP A 118 -1.22 -2.49 -5.31
C ASP A 118 -1.46 -1.71 -6.61
N ASN A 119 -1.92 -0.44 -6.55
CA ASN A 119 -2.06 0.39 -7.74
C ASN A 119 -0.73 0.79 -8.38
N GLN A 120 0.38 1.03 -7.65
CA GLN A 120 1.65 1.37 -8.31
C GLN A 120 2.23 0.18 -9.07
N GLU A 121 2.29 -1.01 -8.46
CA GLU A 121 2.77 -2.22 -9.15
C GLU A 121 1.81 -2.62 -10.29
N THR A 122 0.49 -2.50 -10.08
CA THR A 122 -0.49 -2.78 -11.15
C THR A 122 -0.58 -1.68 -12.21
N ASP A 123 -0.19 -0.45 -11.92
CA ASP A 123 -0.07 0.66 -12.88
C ASP A 123 1.19 0.50 -13.74
N GLU A 124 2.32 0.14 -13.14
CA GLU A 124 3.55 -0.18 -13.86
C GLU A 124 3.34 -1.38 -14.79
N LEU A 125 2.69 -2.44 -14.29
CA LEU A 125 2.39 -3.63 -15.09
C LEU A 125 1.36 -3.35 -16.19
N PHE A 126 0.36 -2.49 -15.93
CA PHE A 126 -0.56 -2.03 -16.97
C PHE A 126 0.16 -1.22 -18.05
N GLN A 127 1.08 -0.35 -17.65
CA GLN A 127 1.84 0.47 -18.59
C GLN A 127 2.75 -0.41 -19.44
N GLN A 128 3.39 -1.43 -18.85
CA GLN A 128 4.14 -2.46 -19.57
C GLN A 128 3.25 -3.18 -20.59
N PHE A 129 2.10 -3.71 -20.16
CA PHE A 129 1.13 -4.32 -21.06
C PHE A 129 0.75 -3.38 -22.21
N TRP A 130 0.44 -2.12 -21.90
CA TRP A 130 -0.02 -1.13 -22.87
C TRP A 130 1.06 -0.80 -23.91
N ASP A 131 2.32 -0.71 -23.48
CA ASP A 131 3.42 -0.40 -24.38
C ASP A 131 3.82 -1.63 -25.22
N GLU A 132 3.95 -2.81 -24.61
CA GLU A 132 4.29 -4.06 -25.29
C GLU A 132 3.21 -4.50 -26.28
N TYR A 133 1.94 -4.47 -25.89
CA TYR A 133 0.84 -4.90 -26.76
C TYR A 133 0.82 -4.11 -28.07
N HIS A 134 0.93 -2.79 -27.96
CA HIS A 134 0.90 -1.90 -29.12
C HIS A 134 2.21 -1.93 -29.92
N ALA A 135 3.34 -2.25 -29.28
CA ALA A 135 4.60 -2.47 -29.99
C ALA A 135 4.56 -3.78 -30.82
N THR A 136 4.11 -4.89 -30.23
CA THR A 136 4.03 -6.20 -30.89
C THR A 136 2.97 -6.22 -31.98
N THR A 137 1.75 -5.77 -31.69
CA THR A 137 0.62 -5.84 -32.64
C THR A 137 0.59 -4.69 -33.66
N GLN A 138 1.44 -3.67 -33.49
CA GLN A 138 1.43 -2.43 -34.29
C GLN A 138 0.08 -1.71 -34.33
N THR A 139 -0.80 -1.97 -33.35
CA THR A 139 -2.11 -1.33 -33.25
C THR A 139 -2.02 0.04 -32.61
N ARG A 140 -2.99 0.94 -32.89
CA ARG A 140 -3.03 2.28 -32.28
C ARG A 140 -3.48 2.23 -30.82
N LYS A 141 -2.84 3.04 -29.97
CA LYS A 141 -3.20 3.25 -28.55
C LYS A 141 -4.53 4.02 -28.42
N VAL A 142 -5.66 3.31 -28.48
CA VAL A 142 -7.01 3.88 -28.35
C VAL A 142 -7.78 3.24 -27.20
N ASN A 143 -8.75 3.97 -26.62
CA ASN A 143 -9.63 3.45 -25.56
C ASN A 143 -8.91 3.03 -24.26
N VAL A 144 -7.83 3.72 -23.87
CA VAL A 144 -7.05 3.41 -22.64
C VAL A 144 -7.94 3.27 -21.39
N GLY A 145 -8.96 4.12 -21.24
CA GLY A 145 -9.89 4.05 -20.12
C GLY A 145 -10.75 2.78 -20.10
N ARG A 146 -11.09 2.22 -21.27
CA ARG A 146 -11.79 0.93 -21.36
C ARG A 146 -10.84 -0.24 -21.12
N ALA A 147 -9.64 -0.19 -21.69
CA ALA A 147 -8.61 -1.22 -21.46
C ALA A 147 -8.26 -1.32 -19.97
N ARG A 148 -8.13 -0.18 -19.29
CA ARG A 148 -7.88 -0.12 -17.85
C ARG A 148 -9.02 -0.68 -17.01
N LYS A 149 -10.28 -0.54 -17.46
CA LYS A 149 -11.44 -1.19 -16.81
C LYS A 149 -11.33 -2.72 -16.92
N GLU A 150 -11.07 -3.25 -18.11
CA GLU A 150 -10.89 -4.70 -18.32
C GLU A 150 -9.68 -5.23 -17.54
N TRP A 151 -8.56 -4.49 -17.52
CA TRP A 151 -7.36 -4.82 -16.75
C TRP A 151 -7.64 -4.97 -15.25
N ASN A 152 -8.48 -4.09 -14.69
CA ASN A 152 -8.81 -4.13 -13.27
C ASN A 152 -9.72 -5.32 -12.88
N LEU A 153 -10.32 -6.01 -13.86
CA LEU A 153 -11.07 -7.24 -13.63
C LEU A 153 -10.18 -8.49 -13.57
N LEU A 154 -8.92 -8.39 -13.99
CA LEU A 154 -7.96 -9.50 -14.00
C LEU A 154 -7.30 -9.68 -12.62
N THR A 155 -7.09 -10.94 -12.25
CA THR A 155 -6.25 -11.31 -11.10
C THR A 155 -4.77 -10.97 -11.36
N GLN A 156 -3.94 -10.90 -10.32
CA GLN A 156 -2.50 -10.60 -10.48
C GLN A 156 -1.78 -11.64 -11.34
N HIS A 157 -2.21 -12.91 -11.31
CA HIS A 157 -1.70 -13.96 -12.18
C HIS A 157 -2.09 -13.73 -13.64
N GLU A 158 -3.37 -13.45 -13.91
CA GLU A 158 -3.87 -13.16 -15.26
C GLU A 158 -3.23 -11.90 -15.85
N LYS A 159 -2.97 -10.86 -15.04
CA LYS A 159 -2.26 -9.66 -15.50
C LYS A 159 -0.85 -9.97 -16.00
N LYS A 160 -0.13 -10.88 -15.31
CA LYS A 160 1.20 -11.32 -15.75
C LYS A 160 1.11 -12.14 -17.04
N LEU A 161 0.15 -13.07 -17.13
CA LEU A 161 -0.10 -13.85 -18.34
C LEU A 161 -0.49 -12.97 -19.53
N ALA A 162 -1.30 -11.93 -19.30
CA ALA A 162 -1.70 -10.97 -20.33
C ALA A 162 -0.54 -10.15 -20.90
N VAL A 163 0.56 -9.99 -20.16
CA VAL A 163 1.80 -9.36 -20.66
C VAL A 163 2.64 -10.39 -21.40
N THR A 164 2.95 -11.52 -20.76
CA THR A 164 3.84 -12.54 -21.32
C THR A 164 3.24 -13.28 -22.53
N GLY A 165 1.92 -13.32 -22.62
CA GLY A 165 1.17 -14.02 -23.68
C GLY A 165 0.93 -13.18 -24.94
N ILE A 166 1.40 -11.92 -25.00
CA ILE A 166 1.20 -11.04 -26.17
C ILE A 166 1.87 -11.62 -27.40
N ASP A 167 3.12 -12.08 -27.26
CA ASP A 167 3.91 -12.60 -28.38
C ASP A 167 3.31 -13.89 -28.91
N ASN A 168 2.92 -14.82 -28.04
CA ASN A 168 2.26 -16.07 -28.45
C ASN A 168 0.93 -15.78 -29.16
N TYR A 169 0.09 -14.92 -28.58
CA TYR A 169 -1.17 -14.50 -29.20
C TYR A 169 -0.94 -13.91 -30.60
N TYR A 170 0.08 -13.07 -30.76
CA TYR A 170 0.37 -12.45 -32.04
C TYR A 170 0.99 -13.41 -33.05
N TYR A 171 1.82 -14.35 -32.59
CA TYR A 171 2.47 -15.35 -33.42
C TYR A 171 1.47 -16.32 -34.05
N TYR A 172 0.45 -16.74 -33.31
CA TYR A 172 -0.56 -17.70 -33.77
C TYR A 172 -1.75 -17.07 -34.51
N LEU A 173 -1.76 -15.74 -34.70
CA LEU A 173 -2.75 -15.07 -35.54
C LEU A 173 -2.55 -15.45 -37.01
N THR A 174 -3.47 -16.25 -37.55
CA THR A 174 -3.45 -16.69 -38.96
C THR A 174 -3.59 -15.54 -39.96
N ASP A 175 -4.30 -14.47 -39.61
CA ASP A 175 -4.35 -13.22 -40.36
C ASP A 175 -4.35 -12.02 -39.40
N THR A 176 -3.35 -11.15 -39.56
CA THR A 176 -3.16 -9.92 -38.79
C THR A 176 -4.38 -8.98 -38.79
N ARG A 177 -5.28 -9.08 -39.77
CA ARG A 177 -6.54 -8.32 -39.82
C ARG A 177 -7.52 -8.69 -38.70
N PHE A 178 -7.39 -9.89 -38.13
CA PHE A 178 -8.18 -10.32 -36.97
C PHE A 178 -7.50 -10.02 -35.63
N CYS A 179 -6.39 -9.29 -35.64
CA CYS A 179 -5.76 -8.83 -34.41
C CYS A 179 -6.75 -7.99 -33.61
N LYS A 180 -7.04 -8.44 -32.38
CA LYS A 180 -7.96 -7.78 -31.48
C LYS A 180 -7.38 -6.42 -31.08
N GLN A 181 -8.24 -5.50 -30.66
CA GLN A 181 -7.77 -4.36 -29.88
C GLN A 181 -7.42 -4.83 -28.47
N ALA A 182 -6.50 -4.12 -27.80
CA ALA A 182 -6.08 -4.41 -26.42
C ALA A 182 -7.27 -4.64 -25.46
N VAL A 183 -8.36 -3.85 -25.63
CA VAL A 183 -9.59 -4.02 -24.84
C VAL A 183 -10.21 -5.42 -25.02
N ASN A 184 -10.33 -5.89 -26.26
CA ASN A 184 -10.94 -7.20 -26.56
C ASN A 184 -9.99 -8.35 -26.20
N TYR A 185 -8.67 -8.14 -26.35
CA TYR A 185 -7.67 -9.10 -25.87
C TYR A 185 -7.79 -9.37 -24.36
N LEU A 186 -7.92 -8.30 -23.56
CA LEU A 186 -8.12 -8.40 -22.11
C LEU A 186 -9.49 -8.98 -21.77
N LYS A 187 -10.55 -8.47 -22.41
CA LYS A 187 -11.94 -8.86 -22.14
C LYS A 187 -12.19 -10.35 -22.42
N ASP A 188 -11.69 -10.83 -23.56
CA ASP A 188 -11.88 -12.22 -23.98
C ASP A 188 -10.83 -13.15 -23.36
N LYS A 189 -9.87 -12.59 -22.59
CA LYS A 189 -8.73 -13.30 -22.02
C LYS A 189 -7.97 -14.14 -23.05
N SER A 190 -7.70 -13.57 -24.23
CA SER A 190 -7.04 -14.30 -25.33
C SER A 190 -5.60 -14.75 -25.05
N PHE A 191 -5.03 -14.35 -23.92
CA PHE A 191 -3.79 -14.91 -23.38
C PHE A 191 -3.95 -16.30 -22.75
N LEU A 192 -5.18 -16.80 -22.63
CA LEU A 192 -5.51 -18.15 -22.15
C LEU A 192 -5.98 -19.09 -23.27
N ASP A 193 -6.09 -18.59 -24.50
CA ASP A 193 -6.46 -19.43 -25.64
C ASP A 193 -5.35 -20.49 -25.82
N GLU A 194 -5.71 -21.77 -25.69
CA GLU A 194 -4.81 -22.89 -26.01
C GLU A 194 -4.72 -23.05 -27.53
N ASP A 195 -3.55 -23.46 -28.02
CA ASP A 195 -3.26 -23.73 -29.44
C ASP A 195 -4.25 -24.74 -30.08
#